data_AF-A0A2I0QWM6-F1
#
_entry.id   AF-A0A2I0QWM6-F1
#
_cell.length_a   1.000
_cell.length_b   1.000
_cell.length_c   1.000
_cell.angle_alpha   90.00
_cell.angle_beta   90.00
_cell.angle_gamma   90.00
#
_symmetry.space_group_name_H-M   'P 1'
#
loop_
_entity.id
_entity.type
_entity.pdbx_description
1 polymer ?
#
loop_
_entity_poly.entity_id
_entity_poly.type
_entity_poly.pdbx_seq_one_letter_code
_entity_poly.pdbx_strand_id
1 'polypeptide(L)'
;MSTTIILHITSLIISFAGGFLLFYILSHEQHKFRMKAMEESANTIILLVLYIQLAKVLLKVELFLSDPIAVLSYPSNAASLYLATVMVIIHLWISNQKKREISTHSILSLAVIMIGSSFVYEFLQVTWFNNTLSWKYLFVLFFTLLGYLVVQNRFNPLQQILFIVFIWGAGQLIISITLPFITIFNYMISPLFILSIMLFAIVSIFGVQRKGVN
;
A
#
# COMPACT_ATOMS: atom_id res chain seq x y z
N MET A 1 -5.31 -9.61 -26.63
CA MET A 1 -4.48 -8.68 -25.84
C MET A 1 -5.31 -7.64 -25.10
N SER A 2 -6.27 -6.97 -25.75
CA SER A 2 -7.09 -5.92 -25.09
C SER A 2 -8.00 -6.42 -23.96
N THR A 3 -8.57 -7.63 -24.07
CA THR A 3 -9.47 -8.20 -23.05
C THR A 3 -8.77 -8.46 -21.72
N THR A 4 -7.55 -8.99 -21.75
CA THR A 4 -6.75 -9.28 -20.54
C THR A 4 -6.37 -8.00 -19.80
N ILE A 5 -5.98 -6.95 -20.53
CA ILE A 5 -5.63 -5.65 -19.93
C ILE A 5 -6.84 -5.02 -19.23
N ILE A 6 -8.00 -5.02 -19.91
CA ILE A 6 -9.25 -4.52 -19.34
C ILE A 6 -9.57 -5.27 -18.04
N LEU A 7 -9.49 -6.60 -18.07
CA LEU A 7 -9.80 -7.44 -16.92
C LEU A 7 -8.84 -7.22 -15.74
N HIS A 8 -7.54 -6.96 -15.99
CA HIS A 8 -6.60 -6.55 -14.94
C HIS A 8 -6.96 -5.18 -14.34
N ILE A 9 -7.25 -4.18 -15.17
CA ILE A 9 -7.65 -2.85 -14.68
C ILE A 9 -8.94 -2.94 -13.87
N THR A 10 -9.93 -3.68 -14.36
CA THR A 10 -11.18 -3.96 -13.64
C THR A 10 -10.90 -4.63 -12.30
N SER A 11 -10.02 -5.63 -12.25
CA SER A 11 -9.66 -6.29 -10.98
C SER A 11 -9.05 -5.31 -9.99
N LEU A 12 -8.18 -4.38 -10.43
CA LEU A 12 -7.61 -3.34 -9.56
C LEU A 12 -8.69 -2.39 -9.02
N ILE A 13 -9.59 -1.91 -9.88
CA ILE A 13 -10.67 -1.00 -9.47
C ILE A 13 -11.58 -1.67 -8.43
N ILE A 14 -12.00 -2.92 -8.70
CA ILE A 14 -12.83 -3.71 -7.76
C ILE A 14 -12.09 -3.93 -6.45
N SER A 15 -10.78 -4.19 -6.52
CA SER A 15 -9.96 -4.43 -5.33
C SER A 15 -9.88 -3.20 -4.43
N PHE A 16 -9.60 -2.02 -5.01
CA PHE A 16 -9.60 -0.78 -4.24
C PHE A 16 -10.98 -0.47 -3.67
N ALA A 17 -12.05 -0.59 -4.47
CA ALA A 17 -13.42 -0.39 -3.99
C ALA A 17 -13.75 -1.35 -2.83
N GLY A 18 -13.36 -2.62 -2.95
CA GLY A 18 -13.51 -3.62 -1.91
C GLY A 18 -12.69 -3.30 -0.66
N GLY A 19 -11.46 -2.80 -0.78
CA GLY A 19 -10.65 -2.37 0.35
C GLY A 19 -11.23 -1.16 1.10
N PHE A 20 -11.77 -0.18 0.37
CA PHE A 20 -12.53 0.93 0.96
C PHE A 20 -13.77 0.46 1.69
N LEU A 21 -14.52 -0.49 1.10
CA LEU A 21 -15.71 -1.07 1.71
C LEU A 21 -15.36 -1.89 2.97
N LEU A 22 -14.28 -2.68 2.93
CA LEU A 22 -13.79 -3.40 4.10
C LEU A 22 -13.41 -2.44 5.22
N PHE A 23 -12.65 -1.38 4.93
CA PHE A 23 -12.34 -0.36 5.93
C PHE A 23 -13.60 0.30 6.50
N TYR A 24 -14.58 0.61 5.64
CA TYR A 24 -15.84 1.20 6.08
C TYR A 24 -16.58 0.31 7.08
N ILE A 25 -16.63 -1.00 6.83
CA ILE A 25 -17.29 -2.00 7.70
C ILE A 25 -16.49 -2.23 8.98
N LEU A 26 -15.17 -2.36 8.90
CA LEU A 26 -14.32 -2.71 10.03
C LEU A 26 -14.03 -1.53 10.97
N SER A 27 -14.15 -0.28 10.49
CA SER A 27 -13.85 0.90 11.28
C SER A 27 -14.95 1.22 12.30
N HIS A 28 -14.56 1.29 13.59
CA HIS A 28 -15.40 1.69 14.72
C HIS A 28 -15.48 3.22 14.93
N GLU A 29 -14.81 4.00 14.07
CA GLU A 29 -14.78 5.46 14.18
C GLU A 29 -16.14 6.08 13.82
N GLN A 30 -16.41 7.27 14.36
CA GLN A 30 -17.63 8.01 13.98
C GLN A 30 -17.63 8.29 12.48
N HIS A 31 -18.82 8.27 11.87
CA HIS A 31 -18.99 8.42 10.41
C HIS A 31 -18.20 9.58 9.80
N LYS A 32 -18.19 10.76 10.45
CA LYS A 32 -17.46 11.94 9.97
C LYS A 32 -15.95 11.71 9.89
N PHE A 33 -15.34 11.13 10.92
CA PHE A 33 -13.90 10.84 10.93
C PHE A 33 -13.54 9.74 9.92
N ARG A 34 -14.37 8.70 9.83
CA ARG A 34 -14.20 7.61 8.87
C ARG A 34 -14.22 8.11 7.42
N MET A 35 -15.17 8.96 7.06
CA MET A 35 -15.26 9.54 5.71
C MET A 35 -14.06 10.43 5.38
N LYS A 36 -13.63 11.28 6.33
CA LYS A 36 -12.43 12.10 6.16
C LYS A 36 -11.18 11.24 5.93
N ALA A 37 -11.01 10.16 6.70
CA ALA A 37 -9.89 9.26 6.55
C ALA A 37 -9.91 8.50 5.21
N MET A 38 -11.09 8.13 4.71
CA MET A 38 -11.25 7.54 3.38
C MET A 38 -10.88 8.54 2.27
N GLU A 39 -11.30 9.79 2.38
CA GLU A 39 -10.95 10.85 1.43
C GLU A 39 -9.44 11.09 1.38
N GLU A 40 -8.79 11.21 2.53
CA GLU A 40 -7.33 11.36 2.63
C GLU A 40 -6.58 10.14 2.08
N SER A 41 -7.10 8.93 2.32
CA SER A 41 -6.54 7.69 1.79
C SER A 41 -6.70 7.63 0.26
N ALA A 42 -7.86 7.99 -0.28
CA ALA A 42 -8.11 8.06 -1.72
C ALA A 42 -7.17 9.08 -2.39
N ASN A 43 -7.03 10.27 -1.81
CA ASN A 43 -6.10 11.28 -2.29
C ASN A 43 -4.65 10.78 -2.28
N THR A 44 -4.24 10.04 -1.24
CA THR A 44 -2.90 9.46 -1.15
C THR A 44 -2.68 8.35 -2.18
N ILE A 45 -3.69 7.52 -2.45
CA ILE A 45 -3.63 6.47 -3.49
C ILE A 45 -3.54 7.10 -4.89
N ILE A 46 -4.35 8.13 -5.17
CA ILE A 46 -4.26 8.90 -6.42
C ILE A 46 -2.85 9.48 -6.56
N LEU A 47 -2.32 10.08 -5.50
CA LEU A 47 -0.97 10.62 -5.49
C LEU A 47 0.10 9.54 -5.74
N LEU A 48 -0.06 8.34 -5.17
CA LEU A 48 0.82 7.20 -5.43
C LEU A 48 0.79 6.82 -6.92
N VAL A 49 -0.38 6.72 -7.54
CA VAL A 49 -0.52 6.41 -8.96
C VAL A 49 0.15 7.49 -9.82
N LEU A 50 -0.04 8.76 -9.50
CA LEU A 50 0.63 9.87 -10.19
C LEU A 50 2.16 9.80 -10.04
N TYR A 51 2.66 9.48 -8.84
CA TYR A 51 4.08 9.30 -8.62
C TYR A 51 4.65 8.05 -9.27
N ILE A 52 3.88 6.98 -9.47
CA ILE A 52 4.33 5.82 -10.27
C ILE A 52 4.57 6.27 -11.71
N GLN A 53 3.68 7.07 -12.29
CA GLN A 53 3.87 7.60 -13.65
C GLN A 53 5.07 8.55 -13.72
N LEU A 54 5.21 9.45 -12.76
CA LEU A 54 6.35 10.36 -12.68
C LEU A 54 7.67 9.60 -12.52
N ALA A 55 7.71 8.62 -11.62
CA ALA A 55 8.87 7.76 -11.39
C ALA A 55 9.28 7.01 -12.65
N LYS A 56 8.31 6.57 -13.45
CA LYS A 56 8.59 5.92 -14.74
C LYS A 56 9.28 6.87 -15.73
N VAL A 57 8.85 8.13 -15.78
CA VAL A 57 9.50 9.19 -16.58
C VAL A 57 10.91 9.45 -16.07
N LEU A 58 11.09 9.59 -14.76
CA LEU A 58 12.39 9.87 -14.14
C LEU A 58 13.40 8.73 -14.29
N LEU A 59 12.94 7.47 -14.33
CA LEU A 59 13.82 6.32 -14.56
C LEU A 59 14.17 6.11 -16.03
N LYS A 60 13.45 6.76 -16.96
CA LYS A 60 13.60 6.60 -18.41
C LYS A 60 13.71 7.94 -19.12
N VAL A 61 14.50 8.86 -18.56
CA VAL A 61 14.63 10.24 -19.07
C VAL A 61 15.08 10.27 -20.53
N GLU A 62 16.03 9.41 -20.91
CA GLU A 62 16.50 9.32 -22.31
C GLU A 62 15.37 8.95 -23.29
N LEU A 63 14.54 7.97 -22.92
CA LEU A 63 13.37 7.57 -23.71
C LEU A 63 12.33 8.69 -23.73
N PHE A 64 12.18 9.45 -22.64
CA PHE A 64 11.22 10.54 -22.55
C PHE A 64 11.60 11.71 -23.46
N LEU A 65 12.89 12.03 -23.55
CA LEU A 65 13.39 13.12 -24.41
C LEU A 65 13.31 12.76 -25.90
N SER A 66 13.40 11.46 -26.23
CA SER A 66 13.35 10.98 -27.62
C SER A 66 11.91 10.70 -28.09
N ASP A 67 11.10 10.04 -27.26
CA ASP A 67 9.69 9.74 -27.53
C ASP A 67 8.86 9.79 -26.23
N PRO A 68 8.29 10.98 -25.90
CA PRO A 68 7.49 11.16 -24.68
C PRO A 68 6.27 10.22 -24.61
N ILE A 69 5.68 9.88 -25.77
CA ILE A 69 4.47 9.06 -25.85
C ILE A 69 4.81 7.59 -25.58
N ALA A 70 5.96 7.12 -26.08
CA ALA A 70 6.47 5.78 -25.78
C ALA A 70 6.74 5.58 -24.28
N VAL A 71 7.26 6.60 -23.58
CA VAL A 71 7.41 6.50 -22.12
C VAL A 71 6.08 6.34 -21.45
N LEU A 72 5.06 7.14 -21.77
CA LEU A 72 3.77 7.05 -21.09
C LEU A 72 3.09 5.68 -21.28
N SER A 73 3.31 5.00 -22.39
CA SER A 73 2.79 3.65 -22.67
C SER A 73 3.66 2.50 -22.13
N TYR A 74 4.91 2.76 -21.72
CA TYR A 74 5.80 1.73 -21.19
C TYR A 74 5.23 1.10 -19.90
N PRO A 75 5.27 -0.23 -19.69
CA PRO A 75 4.75 -0.83 -18.47
C PRO A 75 5.54 -0.39 -17.23
N SER A 76 4.83 -0.02 -16.17
CA SER A 76 5.47 0.30 -14.88
C SER A 76 6.08 -0.96 -14.28
N ASN A 77 7.27 -0.83 -13.69
CA ASN A 77 7.96 -1.94 -13.01
C ASN A 77 8.09 -1.65 -11.51
N ALA A 78 8.71 -2.59 -10.79
CA ALA A 78 8.95 -2.48 -9.35
C ALA A 78 9.76 -1.24 -8.96
N ALA A 79 10.75 -0.85 -9.78
CA ALA A 79 11.57 0.33 -9.50
C ALA A 79 10.74 1.62 -9.52
N SER A 80 9.79 1.75 -10.45
CA SER A 80 8.84 2.87 -10.47
C SER A 80 7.98 2.91 -9.20
N LEU A 81 7.52 1.74 -8.73
CA LEU A 81 6.76 1.64 -7.46
C LEU A 81 7.61 2.04 -6.25
N TYR A 82 8.87 1.62 -6.18
CA TYR A 82 9.77 1.94 -5.07
C TYR A 82 10.01 3.44 -4.98
N LEU A 83 10.36 4.07 -6.11
CA LEU A 83 10.60 5.50 -6.17
C LEU A 83 9.31 6.29 -5.86
N ALA A 84 8.17 5.86 -6.38
CA ALA A 84 6.89 6.49 -6.08
C ALA A 84 6.53 6.38 -4.59
N THR A 85 6.78 5.23 -3.96
CA THR A 85 6.54 5.03 -2.53
C THR A 85 7.39 6.00 -1.70
N VAL A 86 8.68 6.16 -2.05
CA VAL A 86 9.57 7.14 -1.41
C VAL A 86 9.04 8.57 -1.60
N MET A 87 8.59 8.94 -2.80
CA MET A 87 7.99 10.26 -3.07
C MET A 87 6.71 10.50 -2.25
N VAL A 88 5.82 9.50 -2.13
CA VAL A 88 4.64 9.60 -1.26
C VAL A 88 5.06 9.81 0.19
N ILE A 89 5.99 9.02 0.70
CA ILE A 89 6.48 9.14 2.09
C ILE A 89 7.04 10.55 2.35
N ILE A 90 7.88 11.07 1.45
CA ILE A 90 8.43 12.43 1.54
C ILE A 90 7.30 13.47 1.50
N HIS A 91 6.33 13.32 0.59
CA HIS A 91 5.19 14.22 0.50
C HIS A 91 4.39 14.26 1.79
N LEU A 92 4.04 13.10 2.35
CA LEU A 92 3.29 13.00 3.61
C LEU A 92 4.08 13.63 4.77
N TRP A 93 5.40 13.39 4.82
CA TRP A 93 6.27 13.96 5.85
C TRP A 93 6.34 15.50 5.77
N ILE A 94 6.46 16.07 4.56
CA ILE A 94 6.46 17.53 4.36
C ILE A 94 5.09 18.12 4.68
N SER A 95 4.00 17.46 4.24
CA SER A 95 2.63 17.91 4.50
C SER A 95 2.36 18.03 6.00
N ASN A 96 2.80 17.05 6.78
CA ASN A 96 2.69 17.05 8.24
C ASN A 96 3.43 18.21 8.91
N GLN A 97 4.60 18.60 8.39
CA GLN A 97 5.34 19.76 8.92
C GLN A 97 4.66 21.10 8.61
N LYS A 98 3.90 21.19 7.51
CA LYS A 98 3.22 22.41 7.05
C LYS A 98 1.84 22.62 7.68
N LYS A 99 1.54 21.98 8.82
CA LYS A 99 0.24 22.04 9.53
C LYS A 99 -0.96 21.52 8.74
N ARG A 100 -0.76 20.77 7.65
CA ARG A 100 -1.81 19.88 7.13
C ARG A 100 -1.77 18.64 8.02
N GLU A 101 -2.67 18.58 8.99
CA GLU A 101 -2.77 17.49 9.95
C GLU A 101 -3.19 16.19 9.24
N ILE A 102 -2.27 15.51 8.55
CA ILE A 102 -2.52 14.11 8.20
C ILE A 102 -2.40 13.35 9.52
N SER A 103 -3.57 13.00 10.04
CA SER A 103 -3.66 12.34 11.33
C SER A 103 -3.02 10.96 11.24
N THR A 104 -2.51 10.45 12.36
CA THR A 104 -2.06 9.05 12.46
C THR A 104 -3.19 8.08 12.14
N HIS A 105 -4.45 8.45 12.39
CA HIS A 105 -5.63 7.69 11.99
C HIS A 105 -5.77 7.59 10.47
N SER A 106 -5.39 8.63 9.72
CA SER A 106 -5.42 8.62 8.25
C SER A 106 -4.39 7.67 7.66
N ILE A 107 -3.17 7.63 8.23
CA ILE A 107 -2.12 6.68 7.84
C ILE A 107 -2.55 5.24 8.17
N LEU A 108 -3.14 5.02 9.35
CA LEU A 108 -3.71 3.73 9.72
C LEU A 108 -4.81 3.30 8.75
N SER A 109 -5.71 4.21 8.39
CA SER A 109 -6.80 3.96 7.44
C SER A 109 -6.25 3.58 6.07
N LEU A 110 -5.24 4.31 5.58
CA LEU A 110 -4.53 3.99 4.35
C LEU A 110 -3.92 2.59 4.40
N ALA A 111 -3.25 2.22 5.49
CA ALA A 111 -2.67 0.88 5.66
C ALA A 111 -3.75 -0.21 5.60
N VAL A 112 -4.85 -0.05 6.33
CA VAL A 112 -5.96 -1.02 6.34
C VAL A 112 -6.63 -1.11 4.97
N ILE A 113 -6.86 0.02 4.29
CA ILE A 113 -7.41 0.05 2.93
C ILE A 113 -6.47 -0.65 1.95
N MET A 114 -5.15 -0.42 2.03
CA MET A 114 -4.17 -1.07 1.15
C MET A 114 -4.10 -2.58 1.38
N ILE A 115 -4.14 -3.03 2.64
CA ILE A 115 -4.19 -4.46 2.99
C ILE A 115 -5.51 -5.09 2.53
N GLY A 116 -6.65 -4.44 2.80
CA GLY A 116 -7.97 -4.89 2.36
C GLY A 116 -8.08 -4.94 0.83
N SER A 117 -7.55 -3.95 0.13
CA SER A 117 -7.51 -3.92 -1.33
C SER A 117 -6.63 -5.05 -1.87
N SER A 118 -5.46 -5.28 -1.26
CA SER A 118 -4.60 -6.41 -1.62
C SER A 118 -5.29 -7.75 -1.38
N PHE A 119 -6.06 -7.88 -0.30
CA PHE A 119 -6.81 -9.09 0.01
C PHE A 119 -7.85 -9.39 -1.06
N VAL A 120 -8.67 -8.39 -1.43
CA VAL A 120 -9.67 -8.54 -2.50
C VAL A 120 -8.98 -8.85 -3.84
N TYR A 121 -7.84 -8.21 -4.12
CA TYR A 121 -7.08 -8.46 -5.34
C TYR A 121 -6.61 -9.91 -5.44
N GLU A 122 -5.93 -10.41 -4.43
CA GLU A 122 -5.43 -11.79 -4.42
C GLU A 122 -6.59 -12.80 -4.40
N PHE A 123 -7.70 -12.47 -3.74
CA PHE A 123 -8.91 -13.29 -3.78
C PHE A 123 -9.47 -13.40 -5.21
N LEU A 124 -9.51 -12.30 -5.96
CA LEU A 124 -9.89 -12.30 -7.37
C LEU A 124 -8.88 -13.09 -8.22
N GLN A 125 -7.58 -12.96 -7.97
CA GLN A 125 -6.54 -13.74 -8.67
C GLN A 125 -6.72 -15.25 -8.47
N VAL A 126 -7.04 -15.68 -7.24
CA VAL A 126 -7.31 -17.09 -6.95
C VAL A 126 -8.61 -17.55 -7.62
N THR A 127 -9.69 -16.78 -7.51
CA THR A 127 -11.03 -17.22 -7.92
C THR A 127 -11.34 -17.06 -9.41
N TRP A 128 -10.88 -15.97 -10.04
CA TRP A 128 -11.16 -15.70 -11.46
C TRP A 128 -10.05 -16.21 -12.39
N PHE A 129 -8.80 -16.21 -11.92
CA PHE A 129 -7.64 -16.54 -12.76
C PHE A 129 -6.98 -17.88 -12.40
N ASN A 130 -7.49 -18.59 -11.38
CA ASN A 130 -6.91 -19.84 -10.87
C ASN A 130 -5.40 -19.72 -10.54
N ASN A 131 -4.94 -18.53 -10.11
CA ASN A 131 -3.55 -18.32 -9.76
C ASN A 131 -3.26 -18.93 -8.37
N THR A 132 -2.73 -20.15 -8.34
CA THR A 132 -2.50 -20.87 -7.09
C THR A 132 -1.39 -20.26 -6.23
N LEU A 133 -0.48 -19.47 -6.82
CA LEU A 133 0.61 -18.80 -6.08
C LEU A 133 0.06 -17.76 -5.10
N SER A 134 -1.09 -17.16 -5.42
CA SER A 134 -1.75 -16.13 -4.61
C SER A 134 -2.29 -16.63 -3.26
N TRP A 135 -2.50 -17.94 -3.08
CA TRP A 135 -3.04 -18.50 -1.83
C TRP A 135 -2.20 -18.16 -0.59
N LYS A 136 -0.87 -18.31 -0.69
CA LYS A 136 0.02 -18.03 0.43
C LYS A 136 -0.07 -16.57 0.87
N TYR A 137 -0.09 -15.65 -0.08
CA TYR A 137 -0.19 -14.23 0.21
C TYR A 137 -1.59 -13.86 0.74
N LEU A 138 -2.65 -14.46 0.19
CA LEU A 138 -4.02 -14.30 0.69
C LEU A 138 -4.13 -14.68 2.17
N PHE A 139 -3.49 -15.77 2.61
CA PHE A 139 -3.44 -16.14 4.03
C PHE A 139 -2.75 -15.09 4.90
N VAL A 140 -1.59 -14.56 4.47
CA VAL A 140 -0.90 -13.49 5.19
C VAL A 140 -1.81 -12.27 5.35
N LEU A 141 -2.51 -11.87 4.29
CA LEU A 141 -3.43 -10.75 4.32
C LEU A 141 -4.62 -11.01 5.24
N PHE A 142 -5.20 -12.21 5.20
CA PHE A 142 -6.27 -12.62 6.10
C PHE A 142 -5.87 -12.51 7.57
N PHE A 143 -4.72 -13.07 7.95
CA PHE A 143 -4.22 -12.99 9.32
C PHE A 143 -3.82 -11.57 9.72
N THR A 144 -3.35 -10.75 8.79
CA THR A 144 -3.08 -9.32 9.04
C THR A 144 -4.37 -8.56 9.37
N LEU A 145 -5.43 -8.77 8.60
CA LEU A 145 -6.75 -8.15 8.85
C LEU A 145 -7.36 -8.65 10.15
N LEU A 146 -7.31 -9.96 10.42
CA LEU A 146 -7.78 -10.54 11.67
C LEU A 146 -7.00 -9.98 12.87
N GLY A 147 -5.68 -9.90 12.74
CA GLY A 147 -4.82 -9.27 13.73
C GLY A 147 -5.20 -7.81 13.98
N TYR A 148 -5.45 -7.03 12.93
CA TYR A 148 -5.92 -5.65 13.05
C TYR A 148 -7.19 -5.55 13.90
N LEU A 149 -8.19 -6.41 13.67
CA LEU A 149 -9.43 -6.42 14.45
C LEU A 149 -9.19 -6.69 15.94
N VAL A 150 -8.25 -7.56 16.28
CA VAL A 150 -7.91 -7.86 17.67
C VAL A 150 -7.27 -6.66 18.37
N VAL A 151 -6.50 -5.84 17.65
CA VAL A 151 -5.76 -4.70 18.23
C VAL A 151 -6.48 -3.35 18.15
N GLN A 152 -7.51 -3.23 17.30
CA GLN A 152 -8.17 -1.96 16.93
C GLN A 152 -8.66 -1.12 18.13
N ASN A 153 -9.04 -1.74 19.24
CA ASN A 153 -9.52 -1.07 20.46
C ASN A 153 -8.56 -1.18 21.65
N ARG A 154 -7.39 -1.80 21.46
CA ARG A 154 -6.42 -2.05 22.54
C ARG A 154 -5.18 -1.15 22.44
N PHE A 155 -4.82 -0.75 21.23
CA PHE A 155 -3.58 -0.04 20.93
C PHE A 155 -3.84 1.33 20.34
N ASN A 156 -2.90 2.25 20.54
CA ASN A 156 -2.94 3.56 19.88
C ASN A 156 -2.72 3.42 18.36
N PRO A 157 -3.18 4.35 17.51
CA PRO A 157 -3.10 4.23 16.05
C PRO A 157 -1.69 3.92 15.52
N LEU A 158 -0.66 4.53 16.13
CA LEU A 158 0.74 4.30 15.77
C LEU A 158 1.19 2.86 16.03
N GLN A 159 0.77 2.28 17.17
CA GLN A 159 1.05 0.89 17.51
C GLN A 159 0.29 -0.08 16.59
N GLN A 160 -0.93 0.28 16.18
CA GLN A 160 -1.69 -0.51 15.20
C GLN A 160 -1.02 -0.52 13.82
N ILE A 161 -0.52 0.64 13.35
CA ILE A 161 0.25 0.72 12.09
C ILE A 161 1.47 -0.19 12.16
N LEU A 162 2.24 -0.14 13.25
CA LEU A 162 3.37 -1.04 13.44
C LEU A 162 2.98 -2.49 13.37
N PHE A 163 1.94 -2.85 14.11
CA PHE A 163 1.48 -4.23 14.20
C PHE A 163 1.09 -4.76 12.82
N ILE A 164 0.34 -3.96 12.04
CA ILE A 164 -0.01 -4.28 10.66
C ILE A 164 1.24 -4.43 9.79
N VAL A 165 2.13 -3.41 9.78
CA VAL A 165 3.34 -3.42 8.94
C VAL A 165 4.24 -4.59 9.30
N PHE A 166 4.36 -4.93 10.59
CA PHE A 166 5.22 -6.01 11.07
C PHE A 166 4.65 -7.39 10.72
N ILE A 167 3.36 -7.64 10.97
CA ILE A 167 2.73 -8.92 10.61
C ILE A 167 2.73 -9.13 9.10
N TRP A 168 2.34 -8.10 8.35
CA TRP A 168 2.33 -8.14 6.90
C TRP A 168 3.75 -8.33 6.35
N GLY A 169 4.72 -7.53 6.81
CA GLY A 169 6.10 -7.58 6.37
C GLY A 169 6.78 -8.91 6.73
N ALA A 170 6.61 -9.41 7.95
CA ALA A 170 7.11 -10.71 8.37
C ALA A 170 6.48 -11.86 7.55
N GLY A 171 5.16 -11.82 7.34
CA GLY A 171 4.47 -12.80 6.50
C GLY A 171 5.01 -12.82 5.07
N GLN A 172 5.28 -11.65 4.49
CA GLN A 172 5.90 -11.53 3.18
C GLN A 172 7.32 -12.08 3.15
N LEU A 173 8.15 -11.77 4.15
CA LEU A 173 9.51 -12.32 4.24
C LEU A 173 9.49 -13.85 4.36
N ILE A 174 8.56 -14.42 5.13
CA ILE A 174 8.37 -15.88 5.20
C ILE A 174 8.03 -16.45 3.82
N ILE A 175 7.13 -15.79 3.07
CA ILE A 175 6.79 -16.21 1.70
C ILE A 175 8.02 -16.18 0.80
N SER A 176 8.89 -15.16 0.89
CA SER A 176 10.10 -15.04 0.04
C SER A 176 11.11 -16.17 0.21
N ILE A 177 11.07 -16.89 1.32
CA ILE A 177 11.93 -18.07 1.51
C ILE A 177 11.44 -19.22 0.62
N THR A 178 10.14 -19.28 0.33
CA THR A 178 9.51 -20.36 -0.43
C THR A 178 9.22 -20.02 -1.89
N LEU A 179 9.15 -18.73 -2.25
CA LEU A 179 8.85 -18.26 -3.60
C LEU A 179 9.97 -17.32 -4.09
N PRO A 180 10.39 -17.42 -5.36
CA PRO A 180 11.48 -16.61 -5.90
C PRO A 180 11.12 -15.12 -6.04
N PHE A 181 9.83 -14.78 -6.01
CA PHE A 181 9.34 -13.41 -6.08
C PHE A 181 8.07 -13.23 -5.23
N ILE A 182 7.90 -12.02 -4.71
CA ILE A 182 6.67 -11.57 -4.04
C ILE A 182 5.92 -10.65 -5.00
N THR A 183 4.59 -10.72 -5.02
CA THR A 183 3.77 -9.80 -5.80
C THR A 183 2.88 -8.92 -4.91
N ILE A 184 2.78 -7.63 -5.23
CA ILE A 184 1.74 -6.74 -4.70
C ILE A 184 1.07 -6.06 -5.88
N PHE A 185 -0.24 -6.25 -6.08
CA PHE A 185 -0.98 -5.71 -7.24
C PHE A 185 -0.28 -6.00 -8.57
N ASN A 186 0.26 -7.22 -8.74
CA ASN A 186 1.05 -7.67 -9.89
C ASN A 186 2.45 -7.02 -10.06
N TYR A 187 2.89 -6.16 -9.14
CA TYR A 187 4.29 -5.71 -9.10
C TYR A 187 5.15 -6.76 -8.42
N MET A 188 6.22 -7.21 -9.08
CA MET A 188 7.23 -8.10 -8.50
C MET A 188 8.14 -7.33 -7.55
N ILE A 189 8.03 -7.59 -6.26
CA ILE A 189 8.73 -6.84 -5.22
C ILE A 189 9.88 -7.65 -4.63
N SER A 190 11.00 -6.97 -4.41
CA SER A 190 12.18 -7.50 -3.74
C SER A 190 11.95 -7.56 -2.23
N PRO A 191 12.36 -8.65 -1.56
CA PRO A 191 12.30 -8.74 -0.09
C PRO A 191 13.01 -7.59 0.64
N LEU A 192 14.08 -7.04 0.03
CA LEU A 192 14.80 -5.89 0.59
C LEU A 192 13.93 -4.63 0.67
N PHE A 193 13.02 -4.44 -0.28
CA PHE A 193 12.08 -3.32 -0.25
C PHE A 193 11.12 -3.43 0.94
N ILE A 194 10.63 -4.64 1.22
CA ILE A 194 9.74 -4.90 2.38
C ILE A 194 10.49 -4.63 3.68
N LEU A 195 11.72 -5.10 3.79
CA LEU A 195 12.59 -4.83 4.94
C LEU A 195 12.82 -3.33 5.12
N SER A 196 12.99 -2.57 4.03
CA SER A 196 13.13 -1.12 4.10
C SER A 196 11.88 -0.41 4.64
N ILE A 197 10.68 -0.86 4.26
CA ILE A 197 9.40 -0.34 4.80
C ILE A 197 9.29 -0.63 6.29
N MET A 198 9.63 -1.86 6.72
CA MET A 198 9.61 -2.24 8.14
C MET A 198 10.58 -1.38 8.96
N LEU A 199 11.82 -1.21 8.50
CA LEU A 199 12.81 -0.36 9.17
C LEU A 199 12.34 1.09 9.23
N PHE A 200 11.79 1.62 8.14
CA PHE A 200 11.26 2.98 8.11
C PHE A 200 10.13 3.17 9.13
N ALA A 201 9.18 2.22 9.21
CA ALA A 201 8.10 2.25 10.19
C ALA A 201 8.63 2.29 11.63
N ILE A 202 9.64 1.46 11.94
CA ILE A 202 10.28 1.44 13.26
C ILE A 202 10.97 2.79 13.58
N VAL A 203 11.78 3.31 12.65
CA VAL A 203 12.50 4.58 12.84
C VAL A 203 11.54 5.75 13.04
N SER A 204 10.43 5.78 12.30
CA SER A 204 9.43 6.85 12.40
C SER A 204 8.89 7.03 13.83
N ILE A 205 8.89 5.97 14.62
CA ILE A 205 8.32 5.96 15.97
C ILE A 205 9.30 6.47 17.01
N PHE A 206 10.54 6.01 16.94
CA PHE A 206 11.61 6.55 17.77
C PHE A 206 11.80 8.05 17.51
N GLY A 207 11.60 8.49 16.27
CA GLY A 207 11.60 9.91 15.90
C GLY A 207 10.45 10.72 16.50
N VAL A 208 9.24 10.15 16.58
CA VAL A 208 8.06 10.81 17.17
C VAL A 208 8.15 10.85 18.70
N GLN A 209 8.57 9.76 19.35
CA GLN A 209 8.70 9.71 20.81
C GLN A 209 9.74 10.70 21.35
N ARG A 210 10.83 10.97 20.61
CA ARG A 210 11.81 12.00 20.98
C ARG A 210 11.27 13.43 20.95
N LYS A 211 10.25 13.72 20.14
CA LYS A 211 9.67 15.07 20.04
C LYS A 211 8.62 15.36 21.12
N GLY A 212 8.12 14.34 21.82
CA GLY A 212 7.15 14.48 22.91
C GLY A 212 7.77 14.66 24.31
N VAL A 213 9.09 14.89 24.40
CA VAL A 213 9.84 15.08 25.67
C VAL A 213 10.37 16.51 25.82
N ASN A 214 9.93 17.47 24.99
CA ASN A 214 10.23 18.90 25.14
C ASN A 214 8.95 19.71 25.31
#